data_AF-A0A965MT62-F1
#
_entry.id   AF-A0A965MT62-F1
#
_cell.length_a   1.000
_cell.length_b   1.000
_cell.length_c   1.000
_cell.angle_alpha   90.00
_cell.angle_beta   90.00
_cell.angle_gamma   90.00
#
_symmetry.space_group_name_H-M   'P 1'
#
loop_
_entity.id
_entity.type
_entity.pdbx_description
1 polymer ?
#
loop_
_entity_poly.entity_id
_entity_poly.type
_entity_poly.pdbx_seq_one_letter_code
_entity_poly.pdbx_strand_id
1 'polypeptide(L)'
;MAQQQPGSGIDGQAVAGGVDATAAAASTPQVADVSLNGGQITGLLAILQSVATGVLTRAGAGAAIAAAFPSISQPQIDAILAGVPDQQAPAPATQPQTPAPPAARSLPEFRALTISMDFDRTFAADPQLWGEFARKAVADGNTVVMISRRPESDREQVMSTLGDYADAFSQVLLVGGDTLKADAADAAGINVDVWVDDSPQTITDAAAPQAAKRGRKKKANDGEV
;
A
#
# COMPACT_ATOMS: atom_id res chain seq x y z
N MET A 1 4.19 32.40 -64.87
CA MET A 1 4.98 31.89 -66.01
C MET A 1 6.33 32.60 -66.02
N ALA A 2 7.40 31.92 -65.62
CA ALA A 2 8.83 32.24 -65.81
C ALA A 2 9.60 31.11 -65.10
N GLN A 3 9.86 30.01 -65.79
CA GLN A 3 11.14 29.65 -66.42
C GLN A 3 12.20 29.13 -65.44
N GLN A 4 12.27 27.78 -65.40
CA GLN A 4 13.45 26.95 -65.19
C GLN A 4 14.64 27.47 -66.04
N GLN A 5 15.91 27.30 -65.67
CA GLN A 5 16.74 26.08 -65.65
C GLN A 5 18.22 26.51 -65.36
N PRO A 6 19.30 25.70 -65.49
CA PRO A 6 19.79 24.56 -64.70
C PRO A 6 21.26 24.75 -64.21
N GLY A 7 21.76 23.81 -63.40
CA GLY A 7 23.21 23.55 -63.23
C GLY A 7 23.40 22.15 -62.64
N SER A 8 23.89 21.17 -63.42
CA SER A 8 25.31 20.79 -63.56
C SER A 8 25.81 20.06 -62.30
N GLY A 9 26.26 18.81 -62.28
CA GLY A 9 26.59 17.82 -63.30
C GLY A 9 27.35 16.68 -62.58
N ILE A 10 27.17 15.44 -63.03
CA ILE A 10 28.22 14.43 -63.39
C ILE A 10 29.56 14.46 -62.61
N ASP A 11 30.20 13.38 -62.14
CA ASP A 11 30.23 11.94 -62.45
C ASP A 11 31.03 11.22 -61.33
N GLY A 12 30.90 9.90 -61.19
CA GLY A 12 31.80 9.13 -60.31
C GLY A 12 31.48 7.65 -60.17
N GLN A 13 31.90 6.87 -61.16
CA GLN A 13 31.68 5.44 -61.36
C GLN A 13 32.31 4.48 -60.33
N ALA A 14 31.53 3.44 -60.02
CA ALA A 14 31.82 2.01 -59.81
C ALA A 14 33.26 1.49 -59.59
N VAL A 15 33.41 0.60 -58.61
CA VAL A 15 34.21 -0.65 -58.74
C VAL A 15 33.59 -1.78 -57.93
N ALA A 16 33.67 -2.97 -58.53
CA ALA A 16 33.00 -4.20 -58.16
C ALA A 16 33.81 -5.08 -57.18
N GLY A 17 33.10 -6.03 -56.56
CA GLY A 17 33.63 -7.37 -56.32
C GLY A 17 33.98 -7.71 -54.87
N GLY A 18 33.59 -8.93 -54.47
CA GLY A 18 34.25 -9.65 -53.38
C GLY A 18 33.31 -10.22 -52.33
N VAL A 19 32.71 -11.37 -52.62
CA VAL A 19 32.29 -12.34 -51.61
C VAL A 19 33.51 -12.80 -50.82
N ASP A 20 33.43 -12.84 -49.49
CA ASP A 20 33.76 -14.06 -48.74
C ASP A 20 33.39 -13.95 -47.26
N ALA A 21 32.72 -15.00 -46.80
CA ALA A 21 32.50 -15.27 -45.40
C ALA A 21 33.83 -15.64 -44.74
N THR A 22 34.24 -14.89 -43.73
CA THR A 22 35.13 -15.44 -42.69
C THR A 22 34.73 -14.92 -41.33
N ALA A 23 34.53 -15.88 -40.43
CA ALA A 23 34.21 -15.75 -39.03
C ALA A 23 35.06 -14.67 -38.33
N ALA A 24 34.41 -13.57 -37.95
CA ALA A 24 34.90 -12.74 -36.86
C ALA A 24 34.57 -13.48 -35.56
N ALA A 25 35.60 -14.12 -35.02
CA ALA A 25 35.58 -14.77 -33.72
C ALA A 25 34.95 -13.81 -32.69
N ALA A 26 33.85 -14.26 -32.09
CA ALA A 26 33.30 -13.67 -30.90
C ALA A 26 34.38 -13.74 -29.81
N SER A 27 35.02 -12.61 -29.55
CA SER A 27 35.77 -12.40 -28.32
C SER A 27 34.76 -12.55 -27.19
N THR A 28 34.69 -13.74 -26.61
CA THR A 28 34.02 -13.95 -25.32
C THR A 28 34.69 -13.01 -24.32
N PRO A 29 33.96 -12.15 -23.60
CA PRO A 29 34.56 -11.40 -22.50
C PRO A 29 35.10 -12.42 -21.50
N GLN A 30 36.43 -12.46 -21.43
CA GLN A 30 37.21 -13.35 -20.58
C GLN A 30 36.91 -12.96 -19.13
N VAL A 31 36.29 -13.87 -18.37
CA VAL A 31 35.81 -13.71 -16.97
C VAL A 31 36.95 -13.55 -15.95
N ALA A 32 38.17 -13.26 -16.39
CA ALA A 32 39.39 -13.47 -15.61
C ALA A 32 39.91 -12.28 -14.79
N ASP A 33 39.34 -11.07 -14.90
CA ASP A 33 39.89 -9.88 -14.21
C ASP A 33 38.97 -9.21 -13.18
N VAL A 34 37.88 -9.86 -12.76
CA VAL A 34 37.10 -9.38 -11.61
C VAL A 34 37.52 -10.13 -10.36
N SER A 35 38.64 -9.70 -9.76
CA SER A 35 38.98 -10.10 -8.39
C SER A 35 37.98 -9.49 -7.43
N LEU A 36 36.89 -10.23 -7.15
CA LEU A 36 35.92 -9.85 -6.12
C LEU A 36 36.62 -9.84 -4.76
N ASN A 37 36.43 -8.78 -3.98
CA ASN A 37 36.95 -8.75 -2.61
C ASN A 37 36.15 -9.73 -1.70
N GLY A 38 36.73 -10.15 -0.58
CA GLY A 38 36.10 -11.15 0.29
C GLY A 38 34.69 -10.77 0.80
N GLY A 39 34.40 -9.47 0.93
CA GLY A 39 33.06 -8.98 1.29
C GLY A 39 32.04 -9.15 0.16
N GLN A 40 32.46 -8.89 -1.09
CA GLN A 40 31.63 -9.09 -2.29
C GLN A 40 31.29 -10.57 -2.51
N ILE A 41 32.26 -11.46 -2.29
CA ILE A 41 32.03 -12.92 -2.36
C ILE A 41 31.03 -13.36 -1.29
N THR A 42 31.15 -12.83 -0.07
CA THR A 42 30.23 -13.13 1.04
C THR A 42 28.79 -12.67 0.72
N GLY A 43 28.64 -11.47 0.16
CA GLY A 43 27.33 -10.95 -0.24
C GLY A 43 26.67 -11.78 -1.34
N LEU A 44 27.44 -12.20 -2.35
CA LEU A 44 26.92 -13.06 -3.42
C LEU A 44 26.46 -14.42 -2.88
N LEU A 45 27.27 -15.07 -2.02
CA LEU A 45 26.91 -16.33 -1.38
C LEU A 45 25.62 -16.25 -0.58
N ALA A 46 25.41 -15.17 0.18
CA ALA A 46 24.19 -14.97 0.96
C ALA A 46 22.93 -14.86 0.08
N ILE A 47 23.03 -14.18 -1.07
CA ILE A 47 21.92 -14.08 -2.03
C ILE A 47 21.63 -15.46 -2.63
N LEU A 48 22.66 -16.20 -3.06
CA LEU A 48 22.47 -17.54 -3.64
C LEU A 48 21.88 -18.53 -2.62
N GLN A 49 22.27 -18.45 -1.35
CA GLN A 49 21.68 -19.27 -0.28
C GLN A 49 20.21 -18.90 -0.01
N SER A 50 19.85 -17.62 -0.14
CA SER A 50 18.45 -17.15 -0.02
C SER A 50 17.57 -17.68 -1.15
N VAL A 51 18.14 -17.85 -2.35
CA VAL A 51 17.46 -18.52 -3.47
C VAL A 51 17.34 -20.01 -3.22
N ALA A 52 18.42 -20.67 -2.79
CA ALA A 52 18.42 -22.10 -2.52
C ALA A 52 17.47 -22.51 -1.37
N THR A 53 17.13 -21.59 -0.47
CA THR A 53 16.17 -21.80 0.63
C THR A 53 14.75 -21.32 0.31
N GLY A 54 14.51 -20.83 -0.91
CA GLY A 54 13.20 -20.37 -1.36
C GLY A 54 12.72 -19.06 -0.72
N VAL A 55 13.58 -18.35 0.02
CA VAL A 55 13.27 -17.03 0.61
C VAL A 55 13.17 -15.97 -0.48
N LEU A 56 13.98 -16.12 -1.54
CA LEU A 56 14.07 -15.17 -2.63
C LEU A 56 13.88 -15.87 -3.98
N THR A 57 13.07 -15.29 -4.85
CA THR A 57 12.90 -15.83 -6.21
C THR A 57 14.14 -15.55 -7.05
N ARG A 58 14.37 -16.35 -8.09
CA ARG A 58 15.46 -16.12 -9.06
C ARG A 58 15.41 -14.71 -9.68
N ALA A 59 14.21 -14.20 -9.97
CA ALA A 59 14.02 -12.83 -10.47
C ALA A 59 14.40 -11.77 -9.42
N GLY A 60 14.00 -11.98 -8.16
CA GLY A 60 14.42 -11.11 -7.05
C GLY A 60 15.93 -11.14 -6.82
N ALA A 61 16.56 -12.30 -7.00
CA ALA A 61 18.00 -12.48 -6.86
C ALA A 61 18.76 -11.71 -7.92
N GLY A 62 18.28 -11.77 -9.15
CA GLY A 62 18.84 -11.01 -10.26
C GLY A 62 18.81 -9.50 -9.99
N ALA A 63 17.68 -8.99 -9.51
CA ALA A 63 17.56 -7.57 -9.14
C ALA A 63 18.49 -7.18 -7.98
N ALA A 64 18.61 -8.03 -6.96
CA ALA A 64 19.50 -7.78 -5.81
C ALA A 64 20.99 -7.79 -6.22
N ILE A 65 21.40 -8.73 -7.08
CA ILE A 65 22.77 -8.81 -7.61
C ILE A 65 23.07 -7.61 -8.52
N ALA A 66 22.13 -7.23 -9.40
CA ALA A 66 22.29 -6.06 -10.27
C ALA A 66 22.44 -4.76 -9.46
N ALA A 67 21.69 -4.62 -8.37
CA ALA A 67 21.79 -3.47 -7.47
C ALA A 67 23.10 -3.44 -6.66
N ALA A 68 23.56 -4.60 -6.18
CA ALA A 68 24.76 -4.70 -5.36
C ALA A 68 26.07 -4.69 -6.18
N PHE A 69 26.01 -5.09 -7.46
CA PHE A 69 27.18 -5.24 -8.33
C PHE A 69 26.95 -4.64 -9.72
N PRO A 70 27.00 -3.31 -9.87
CA PRO A 70 26.72 -2.62 -11.14
C PRO A 70 27.67 -2.98 -12.31
N SER A 71 28.83 -3.58 -12.00
CA SER A 71 29.81 -4.02 -12.99
C SER A 71 29.51 -5.41 -13.58
N ILE A 72 28.54 -6.15 -13.02
CA ILE A 72 28.14 -7.47 -13.53
C ILE A 72 27.01 -7.26 -14.53
N SER A 73 27.20 -7.75 -15.75
CA SER A 73 26.19 -7.66 -16.80
C SER A 73 25.04 -8.65 -16.56
N GLN A 74 23.83 -8.31 -17.03
CA GLN A 74 22.65 -9.18 -16.88
C GLN A 74 22.87 -10.63 -17.39
N PRO A 75 23.54 -10.86 -18.54
CA PRO A 75 23.85 -12.22 -18.99
C PRO A 75 24.77 -13.00 -18.02
N GLN A 76 25.67 -12.32 -17.32
CA GLN A 76 26.52 -12.94 -16.30
C GLN A 76 25.72 -13.28 -15.03
N ILE A 77 24.78 -12.40 -14.63
CA ILE A 77 23.86 -12.67 -13.51
C ILE A 77 23.03 -13.91 -13.81
N ASP A 78 22.49 -14.02 -15.02
CA ASP A 78 21.68 -15.16 -15.43
C ASP A 78 22.51 -16.46 -15.44
N ALA A 79 23.77 -16.40 -15.91
CA ALA A 79 24.70 -17.53 -15.87
C ALA A 79 25.05 -17.97 -14.44
N ILE A 80 25.23 -17.02 -13.51
CA ILE A 80 25.46 -17.31 -12.08
C ILE A 80 24.23 -17.99 -11.46
N LEU A 81 23.04 -17.48 -11.75
CA LEU A 81 21.79 -18.03 -11.20
C LEU A 81 21.42 -19.37 -11.83
N ALA A 82 21.82 -19.65 -13.08
CA ALA A 82 21.56 -20.92 -13.77
C ALA A 82 22.10 -22.14 -13.00
N GLY A 83 23.19 -21.99 -12.26
CA GLY A 83 23.80 -23.07 -11.45
C GLY A 83 23.13 -23.31 -10.09
N VAL A 84 22.21 -22.45 -9.65
CA VAL A 84 21.54 -22.58 -8.35
C VAL A 84 20.24 -23.36 -8.51
N PRO A 85 20.05 -24.48 -7.77
CA PRO A 85 18.79 -25.20 -7.78
C PRO A 85 17.69 -24.30 -7.24
N ASP A 86 16.65 -24.11 -8.04
CA ASP A 86 15.46 -23.37 -7.63
C ASP A 86 14.67 -24.25 -6.65
N GLN A 87 14.80 -23.98 -5.35
CA GLN A 87 13.72 -24.36 -4.45
C GLN A 87 12.60 -23.37 -4.70
N GLN A 88 11.77 -23.70 -5.69
CA GLN A 88 10.55 -22.97 -5.97
C GLN A 88 9.81 -22.84 -4.63
N ALA A 89 9.74 -21.61 -4.12
CA ALA A 89 8.90 -21.29 -2.98
C ALA A 89 7.55 -21.96 -3.27
N PRO A 90 6.99 -22.74 -2.31
CA PRO A 90 5.82 -23.55 -2.57
C PRO A 90 4.80 -22.68 -3.29
N ALA A 91 4.45 -23.07 -4.52
CA ALA A 91 3.48 -22.35 -5.31
C ALA A 91 2.27 -22.09 -4.40
N PRO A 92 1.76 -20.84 -4.30
CA PRO A 92 0.55 -20.61 -3.55
C PRO A 92 -0.48 -21.59 -4.09
N ALA A 93 -0.88 -22.54 -3.25
CA ALA A 93 -1.71 -23.64 -3.69
C ALA A 93 -2.94 -23.03 -4.36
N THR A 94 -3.11 -23.31 -5.65
CA THR A 94 -4.38 -23.14 -6.36
C THR A 94 -5.36 -24.16 -5.80
N GLN A 95 -5.75 -23.96 -4.54
CA GLN A 95 -7.02 -24.46 -4.07
C GLN A 95 -8.09 -23.83 -4.98
N PRO A 96 -9.14 -24.57 -5.38
CA PRO A 96 -10.32 -23.96 -5.96
C PRO A 96 -10.69 -22.82 -5.04
N GLN A 97 -10.56 -21.58 -5.51
CA GLN A 97 -11.02 -20.42 -4.77
C GLN A 97 -12.54 -20.49 -4.80
N THR A 98 -13.12 -21.31 -3.92
CA THR A 98 -14.34 -20.88 -3.26
C THR A 98 -14.00 -19.48 -2.77
N PRO A 99 -14.75 -18.42 -3.15
CA PRO A 99 -14.46 -17.09 -2.65
C PRO A 99 -14.30 -17.24 -1.15
N ALA A 100 -13.08 -16.97 -0.66
CA ALA A 100 -12.85 -17.02 0.77
C ALA A 100 -13.94 -16.13 1.35
N PRO A 101 -14.80 -16.64 2.26
CA PRO A 101 -15.73 -15.77 2.96
C PRO A 101 -14.89 -14.58 3.44
N PRO A 102 -15.34 -13.34 3.19
CA PRO A 102 -14.55 -12.15 3.51
C PRO A 102 -13.99 -12.39 4.90
N ALA A 103 -12.65 -12.37 5.02
CA ALA A 103 -11.96 -12.69 6.27
C ALA A 103 -12.79 -12.07 7.38
N ALA A 104 -13.37 -12.88 8.27
CA ALA A 104 -14.33 -12.41 9.25
C ALA A 104 -13.62 -11.37 10.11
N ARG A 105 -13.70 -10.10 9.70
CA ARG A 105 -13.02 -8.96 10.32
C ARG A 105 -13.91 -8.43 11.42
N SER A 106 -14.21 -9.34 12.32
CA SER A 106 -14.77 -9.13 13.64
C SER A 106 -14.91 -10.53 14.22
N LEU A 107 -14.30 -10.77 15.38
CA LEU A 107 -14.63 -11.96 16.15
C LEU A 107 -16.16 -12.01 16.30
N PRO A 108 -16.80 -13.19 16.34
CA PRO A 108 -18.26 -13.36 16.51
C PRO A 108 -18.88 -12.66 17.74
N GLU A 109 -18.04 -12.03 18.56
CA GLU A 109 -18.30 -11.44 19.86
C GLU A 109 -18.22 -9.90 19.88
N PHE A 110 -17.90 -9.24 18.76
CA PHE A 110 -18.01 -7.77 18.66
C PHE A 110 -19.36 -7.37 18.07
N ARG A 111 -20.19 -6.71 18.91
CA ARG A 111 -21.43 -6.04 18.47
C ARG A 111 -21.15 -5.07 17.32
N ALA A 112 -22.14 -4.87 16.45
CA ALA A 112 -22.14 -3.77 15.49
C ALA A 112 -21.82 -2.45 16.20
N LEU A 113 -20.83 -1.70 15.70
CA LEU A 113 -20.40 -0.46 16.31
C LEU A 113 -21.22 0.71 15.76
N THR A 114 -21.40 1.74 16.58
CA THR A 114 -21.82 3.07 16.15
C THR A 114 -20.61 3.98 16.09
N ILE A 115 -20.28 4.44 14.88
CA ILE A 115 -19.11 5.27 14.60
C ILE A 115 -19.59 6.69 14.28
N SER A 116 -19.15 7.67 15.07
CA SER A 116 -19.37 9.08 14.81
C SER A 116 -18.18 9.69 14.09
N MET A 117 -18.43 10.51 13.08
CA MET A 117 -17.41 11.18 12.29
C MET A 117 -17.63 12.70 12.27
N ASP A 118 -16.56 13.46 12.53
CA ASP A 118 -16.57 14.90 12.34
C ASP A 118 -16.54 15.29 10.85
N PHE A 119 -17.05 16.48 10.55
CA PHE A 119 -17.03 17.04 9.21
C PHE A 119 -15.75 17.85 8.94
N ASP A 120 -15.54 18.96 9.64
CA ASP A 120 -14.47 19.91 9.31
C ASP A 120 -13.10 19.32 9.60
N ARG A 121 -12.15 19.45 8.66
CA ARG A 121 -10.77 18.89 8.75
C ARG A 121 -10.66 17.37 9.00
N THR A 122 -11.77 16.68 9.16
CA THR A 122 -11.89 15.22 9.19
C THR A 122 -12.48 14.76 7.85
N PHE A 123 -13.80 14.64 7.72
CA PHE A 123 -14.42 14.22 6.45
C PHE A 123 -14.06 15.16 5.29
N ALA A 124 -14.19 16.47 5.50
CA ALA A 124 -13.97 17.48 4.46
C ALA A 124 -12.50 17.60 4.01
N ALA A 125 -11.55 17.05 4.78
CA ALA A 125 -10.14 17.05 4.37
C ALA A 125 -9.86 16.04 3.25
N ASP A 126 -10.59 14.91 3.24
CA ASP A 126 -10.51 13.89 2.18
C ASP A 126 -11.84 13.11 2.08
N PRO A 127 -12.87 13.68 1.40
CA PRO A 127 -14.19 13.07 1.31
C PRO A 127 -14.19 11.67 0.67
N GLN A 128 -13.25 11.41 -0.25
CA GLN A 128 -13.16 10.12 -0.92
C GLN A 128 -12.68 9.04 0.05
N LEU A 129 -11.59 9.29 0.79
CA LEU A 129 -11.08 8.36 1.79
C LEU A 129 -12.14 8.04 2.85
N TRP A 130 -12.74 9.07 3.44
CA TRP A 130 -13.69 8.90 4.54
C TRP A 130 -15.05 8.38 4.08
N GLY A 131 -15.48 8.72 2.87
CA GLY A 131 -16.69 8.18 2.24
C GLY A 131 -16.58 6.68 1.95
N GLU A 132 -15.45 6.22 1.40
CA GLU A 132 -15.20 4.78 1.20
C GLU A 132 -15.08 4.04 2.53
N PHE A 133 -14.46 4.66 3.55
CA PHE A 133 -14.46 4.11 4.91
C PHE A 133 -15.88 3.94 5.46
N ALA A 134 -16.73 4.97 5.35
CA ALA A 134 -18.10 4.93 5.87
C ALA A 134 -18.93 3.84 5.17
N ARG A 135 -18.89 3.77 3.83
CA ARG A 135 -19.55 2.71 3.06
C ARG A 135 -19.09 1.32 3.48
N LYS A 136 -17.78 1.14 3.64
CA LYS A 136 -17.23 -0.16 4.05
C LYS A 136 -17.65 -0.53 5.47
N ALA A 137 -17.65 0.43 6.40
CA ALA A 137 -18.10 0.23 7.77
C ALA A 137 -19.58 -0.20 7.82
N VAL A 138 -20.45 0.46 7.05
CA VAL A 138 -21.86 0.09 6.91
C VAL A 138 -22.03 -1.29 6.28
N ALA A 139 -21.29 -1.59 5.22
CA ALA A 139 -21.31 -2.91 4.59
C ALA A 139 -20.89 -4.05 5.54
N ASP A 140 -20.06 -3.73 6.54
CA ASP A 140 -19.64 -4.64 7.61
C ASP A 140 -20.63 -4.69 8.79
N GLY A 141 -21.80 -4.04 8.68
CA GLY A 141 -22.87 -4.05 9.67
C GLY A 141 -22.76 -2.99 10.76
N ASN A 142 -21.86 -2.02 10.64
CA ASN A 142 -21.75 -0.91 11.58
C ASN A 142 -22.75 0.21 11.23
N THR A 143 -23.07 1.05 12.21
CA THR A 143 -23.80 2.29 12.00
C THR A 143 -22.80 3.44 11.94
N VAL A 144 -22.92 4.30 10.93
CA VAL A 144 -22.12 5.52 10.82
C VAL A 144 -23.04 6.73 10.93
N VAL A 145 -22.62 7.70 11.72
CA VAL A 145 -23.29 9.00 11.90
C VAL A 145 -22.27 10.13 11.71
N MET A 146 -22.73 11.27 11.25
CA MET A 146 -21.92 12.48 11.19
C MET A 146 -22.40 13.47 12.24
N ILE A 147 -21.47 13.99 13.04
CA ILE A 147 -21.77 15.03 14.05
C ILE A 147 -20.76 16.15 13.90
N SER A 148 -21.25 17.33 13.49
CA SER A 148 -20.44 18.51 13.25
C SER A 148 -20.92 19.68 14.10
N ARG A 149 -19.98 20.53 14.54
CA ARG A 149 -20.29 21.80 15.22
C ARG A 149 -20.68 22.93 14.24
N ARG A 150 -20.85 22.62 12.96
CA ARG A 150 -21.48 23.55 12.02
C ARG A 150 -22.92 23.86 12.42
N PRO A 151 -23.42 25.07 12.13
CA PRO A 151 -24.81 25.40 12.30
C PRO A 151 -25.68 24.70 11.24
N GLU A 152 -26.96 24.54 11.55
CA GLU A 152 -27.96 23.93 10.64
C GLU A 152 -28.06 24.64 9.28
N SER A 153 -27.74 25.94 9.22
CA SER A 153 -27.68 26.71 7.97
C SER A 153 -26.68 26.17 6.95
N ASP A 154 -25.69 25.39 7.38
CA ASP A 154 -24.66 24.82 6.51
C ASP A 154 -25.07 23.47 5.92
N ARG A 155 -26.27 22.96 6.22
CA ARG A 155 -26.71 21.61 5.81
C ARG A 155 -26.56 21.37 4.31
N GLU A 156 -26.95 22.33 3.47
CA GLU A 156 -26.82 22.19 2.02
C GLU A 156 -25.37 21.99 1.58
N GLN A 157 -24.43 22.76 2.16
CA GLN A 157 -23.01 22.62 1.88
C GLN A 157 -22.47 21.26 2.34
N VAL A 158 -22.85 20.82 3.55
CA VAL A 158 -22.43 19.53 4.10
C VAL A 158 -22.94 18.38 3.24
N MET A 159 -24.23 18.37 2.89
CA MET A 159 -24.84 17.32 2.06
C MET A 159 -24.26 17.33 0.64
N SER A 160 -23.97 18.50 0.07
CA SER A 160 -23.27 18.62 -1.21
C SER A 160 -21.86 18.02 -1.16
N THR A 161 -21.13 18.23 -0.06
CA THR A 161 -19.79 17.66 0.13
C THR A 161 -19.83 16.14 0.35
N LEU A 162 -20.85 15.64 1.07
CA LEU A 162 -21.08 14.20 1.22
C LEU A 162 -21.35 13.53 -0.14
N GLY A 163 -22.10 14.19 -1.02
CA GLY A 163 -22.39 13.71 -2.36
C GLY A 163 -22.95 12.29 -2.33
N ASP A 164 -22.36 11.40 -3.12
CA ASP A 164 -22.78 10.00 -3.23
C ASP A 164 -22.56 9.19 -1.94
N TYR A 165 -21.83 9.71 -0.95
CA TYR A 165 -21.60 9.03 0.33
C TYR A 165 -22.67 9.35 1.38
N ALA A 166 -23.61 10.26 1.09
CA ALA A 166 -24.63 10.68 2.06
C ALA A 166 -25.49 9.51 2.59
N ASP A 167 -25.71 8.48 1.76
CA ASP A 167 -26.48 7.28 2.12
C ASP A 167 -25.77 6.38 3.13
N ALA A 168 -24.43 6.48 3.25
CA ALA A 168 -23.65 5.76 4.25
C ALA A 168 -23.81 6.35 5.67
N PHE A 169 -24.35 7.56 5.79
CA PHE A 169 -24.59 8.21 7.08
C PHE A 169 -26.05 8.07 7.47
N SER A 170 -26.32 7.28 8.51
CA SER A 170 -27.67 7.10 9.04
C SER A 170 -28.28 8.39 9.59
N GLN A 171 -27.44 9.30 10.10
CA GLN A 171 -27.81 10.63 10.57
C GLN A 171 -26.68 11.64 10.34
N VAL A 172 -27.05 12.89 10.06
CA VAL A 172 -26.15 14.04 9.96
C VAL A 172 -26.64 15.14 10.90
N LEU A 173 -25.95 15.31 12.02
CA LEU A 173 -26.27 16.27 13.07
C LEU A 173 -25.36 17.50 12.97
N LEU A 174 -25.96 18.67 12.75
CA LEU A 174 -25.29 19.97 12.75
C LEU A 174 -25.67 20.73 14.01
N VAL A 175 -24.81 20.68 15.01
CA VAL A 175 -25.18 20.98 16.41
C VAL A 175 -24.81 22.41 16.82
N GLY A 176 -24.14 23.15 15.94
CA GLY A 176 -23.64 24.49 16.21
C GLY A 176 -22.46 24.53 17.19
N GLY A 177 -21.91 25.73 17.36
CA GLY A 177 -20.75 25.98 18.22
C GLY A 177 -21.07 25.89 19.72
N ASP A 178 -22.33 25.96 20.13
CA ASP A 178 -22.68 26.02 21.56
C ASP A 178 -23.01 24.66 22.17
N THR A 179 -23.07 23.61 21.35
CA THR A 179 -23.40 22.23 21.78
C THR A 179 -22.18 21.33 21.59
N LEU A 180 -21.90 20.48 22.58
CA LEU A 180 -20.90 19.42 22.44
C LEU A 180 -21.45 18.25 21.63
N LYS A 181 -20.55 17.53 20.97
CA LYS A 181 -20.97 16.43 20.08
C LYS A 181 -21.57 15.25 20.86
N ALA A 182 -21.02 14.93 22.03
CA ALA A 182 -21.57 13.86 22.86
C ALA A 182 -22.99 14.18 23.36
N ASP A 183 -23.22 15.41 23.84
CA ASP A 183 -24.55 15.83 24.31
C ASP A 183 -25.59 15.77 23.19
N ALA A 184 -25.21 16.18 21.98
CA ALA A 184 -26.08 16.10 20.82
C ALA A 184 -26.35 14.65 20.38
N ALA A 185 -25.36 13.76 20.47
CA ALA A 185 -25.54 12.34 20.21
C ALA A 185 -26.54 11.72 21.22
N ASP A 186 -26.34 12.01 22.51
CA ASP A 186 -27.22 11.53 23.58
C ASP A 186 -28.65 12.07 23.42
N ALA A 187 -28.81 13.35 23.09
CA ALA A 187 -30.11 13.97 22.81
C ALA A 187 -30.82 13.35 21.59
N ALA A 188 -30.06 12.87 20.60
CA ALA A 188 -30.56 12.13 19.44
C ALA A 188 -30.77 10.62 19.71
N GLY A 189 -30.46 10.14 20.92
CA GLY A 189 -30.55 8.73 21.29
C GLY A 189 -29.49 7.85 20.63
N ILE A 190 -28.35 8.43 20.25
CA ILE A 190 -27.25 7.75 19.56
C ILE A 190 -26.16 7.40 20.59
N ASN A 191 -25.96 6.10 20.83
CA ASN A 191 -24.85 5.64 21.67
C ASN A 191 -23.61 5.41 20.80
N VAL A 192 -22.67 6.34 20.83
CA VAL A 192 -21.45 6.28 19.99
C VAL A 192 -20.37 5.41 20.66
N ASP A 193 -19.89 4.39 19.93
CA ASP A 193 -18.78 3.52 20.36
C ASP A 193 -17.41 4.10 20.00
N VAL A 194 -17.31 4.73 18.83
CA VAL A 194 -16.05 5.25 18.27
C VAL A 194 -16.26 6.66 17.73
N TRP A 195 -15.34 7.55 18.06
CA TRP A 195 -15.29 8.92 17.55
C TRP A 195 -14.10 9.10 16.61
N VAL A 196 -14.35 9.60 15.41
CA VAL A 196 -13.34 10.01 14.43
C VAL A 196 -13.38 11.53 14.31
N ASP A 197 -12.38 12.20 14.86
CA ASP A 197 -12.37 13.65 15.05
C ASP A 197 -10.92 14.15 15.11
N ASP A 198 -10.58 15.22 14.39
CA ASP A 198 -9.28 15.87 14.48
C ASP A 198 -9.14 16.74 15.75
N SER A 199 -10.26 17.04 16.39
CA SER A 199 -10.38 17.89 17.57
C SER A 199 -11.16 17.17 18.69
N PRO A 200 -10.61 16.06 19.25
CA PRO A 200 -11.30 15.25 20.25
C PRO A 200 -11.72 16.02 21.51
N GLN A 201 -11.06 17.15 21.81
CA GLN A 201 -11.44 18.09 22.86
C GLN A 201 -12.83 18.71 22.68
N THR A 202 -13.46 18.54 21.51
CA THR A 202 -14.81 19.07 21.21
C THR A 202 -15.92 18.05 21.43
N ILE A 203 -15.57 16.81 21.81
CA ILE A 203 -16.52 15.71 21.96
C ILE A 203 -17.22 15.77 23.32
N THR A 204 -16.46 15.88 24.42
CA THR A 204 -16.97 15.90 25.80
C THR A 204 -16.29 17.02 26.61
N ASP A 205 -16.97 17.50 27.66
CA ASP A 205 -16.38 18.45 28.63
C ASP A 205 -15.25 17.85 29.49
N ALA A 206 -15.08 16.53 29.47
CA ALA A 206 -14.04 15.85 30.23
C ALA A 206 -12.72 15.72 29.45
N ALA A 207 -11.60 16.06 30.12
CA ALA A 207 -10.28 15.62 29.67
C ALA A 207 -10.28 14.09 29.47
N ALA A 208 -9.71 13.64 28.35
CA ALA A 208 -9.76 12.27 27.86
C ALA A 208 -9.71 11.20 28.97
N PRO A 209 -10.53 10.13 28.90
CA PRO A 209 -10.54 9.09 29.91
C PRO A 209 -9.16 8.44 30.01
N GLN A 210 -8.53 8.53 31.19
CA GLN A 210 -7.33 7.76 31.47
C GLN A 210 -7.66 6.28 31.32
N ALA A 211 -6.90 5.59 30.45
CA ALA A 211 -6.98 4.15 30.28
C ALA A 211 -7.02 3.47 31.66
N ALA A 212 -8.10 2.76 31.95
CA ALA A 212 -8.29 2.08 33.22
C ALA A 212 -7.09 1.17 33.48
N LYS A 213 -6.29 1.49 34.52
CA LYS A 213 -5.22 0.61 34.98
C LYS A 213 -5.86 -0.69 35.43
N ARG A 214 -5.77 -1.73 34.59
CA ARG A 214 -6.19 -3.10 34.95
C ARG A 214 -5.36 -3.52 36.16
N GLY A 215 -5.97 -3.47 37.34
CA GLY A 215 -5.35 -3.88 38.59
C GLY A 215 -4.90 -5.33 38.50
N ARG A 216 -3.59 -5.54 38.46
CA ARG A 216 -2.98 -6.87 38.53
C ARG A 216 -3.26 -7.43 39.92
N LYS A 217 -4.29 -8.26 40.04
CA LYS A 217 -4.68 -8.95 41.27
C LYS A 217 -3.49 -9.80 41.73
N LYS A 218 -2.79 -9.35 42.78
CA LYS A 218 -1.69 -10.09 43.41
C LYS A 218 -2.31 -11.31 44.11
N LYS A 219 -2.08 -12.52 43.57
CA LYS A 219 -2.37 -13.77 44.27
C LYS A 219 -1.59 -13.75 45.59
N ALA A 220 -2.29 -13.70 46.71
CA ALA A 220 -1.73 -14.12 47.99
C ALA A 220 -1.46 -15.62 47.88
N ASN A 221 -0.21 -16.00 48.12
CA ASN A 221 0.20 -17.38 48.21
C ASN A 221 0.06 -17.79 49.67
N ASP A 222 -0.86 -18.70 49.95
CA ASP A 222 -0.90 -19.42 51.22
C ASP A 222 0.36 -20.27 51.34
N GLY A 223 1.11 -20.06 52.41
CA GLY A 223 2.36 -20.73 52.72
C GLY A 223 2.46 -20.93 54.21
N GLU A 224 1.92 -22.07 54.63
CA GLU A 224 2.05 -22.78 55.90
C GLU A 224 3.48 -22.81 56.45
N VAL A 225 3.65 -22.50 57.75
CA VAL A 225 4.55 -23.17 58.71
C VAL A 225 3.94 -23.07 60.11
#